data_AF-K9RMZ1-F1
#
_entry.id   AF-K9RMZ1-F1
#
_cell.length_a   1.000
_cell.length_b   1.000
_cell.length_c   1.000
_cell.angle_alpha   90.00
_cell.angle_beta   90.00
_cell.angle_gamma   90.00
#
_symmetry.space_group_name_H-M   'P 1'
#
loop_
_entity.id
_entity.type
_entity.pdbx_description
1 polymer ?
#
loop_
_entity_poly.entity_id
_entity_poly.type
_entity_poly.pdbx_seq_one_letter_code
_entity_poly.pdbx_strand_id
1 'polypeptide(L)'
;MRSRIQPPGTKIPFWTPSKIIFSSVILTLLIVCGSCTIYSVVSFLLQPVSIFPTSIPWIHNESECKHTNRTWKDDACWDYEHGITF
;
A
#
# COMPACT_ATOMS: atom_id res chain seq x y z
N MET A 1 -57.48 -44.82 -12.46
CA MET A 1 -57.00 -43.44 -12.32
C MET A 1 -56.19 -43.35 -11.02
N ARG A 2 -54.86 -43.17 -11.10
CA ARG A 2 -53.99 -43.07 -9.90
C ARG A 2 -53.48 -41.64 -9.80
N SER A 3 -54.06 -40.84 -8.92
CA SER A 3 -53.60 -39.49 -8.62
C SER A 3 -52.28 -39.57 -7.84
N ARG A 4 -51.22 -39.00 -8.40
CA ARG A 4 -49.90 -38.90 -7.76
C ARG A 4 -49.93 -37.62 -6.91
N ILE A 5 -50.07 -37.76 -5.60
CA ILE A 5 -49.94 -36.63 -4.67
C ILE A 5 -48.46 -36.24 -4.65
N GLN A 6 -48.11 -35.10 -5.24
CA GLN A 6 -46.77 -34.54 -5.08
C GLN A 6 -46.62 -34.01 -3.65
N PRO A 7 -45.53 -34.35 -2.94
CA PRO A 7 -45.28 -33.79 -1.62
C PRO A 7 -45.09 -32.27 -1.73
N PRO A 8 -45.55 -31.49 -0.73
CA PRO A 8 -45.41 -30.04 -0.75
C PRO A 8 -43.93 -29.69 -0.84
N GLY A 9 -43.55 -29.01 -1.93
CA GLY A 9 -42.20 -28.50 -2.11
C GLY A 9 -41.88 -27.50 -1.01
N THR A 10 -41.08 -27.91 -0.03
CA THR A 10 -40.59 -27.04 1.05
C THR A 10 -39.76 -25.93 0.43
N LYS A 11 -40.35 -24.73 0.29
CA LYS A 11 -39.61 -23.53 -0.13
C LYS A 11 -38.72 -23.12 1.04
N ILE A 12 -37.47 -23.54 1.03
CA ILE A 12 -36.48 -23.11 2.01
C ILE A 12 -36.33 -21.59 1.84
N PRO A 13 -36.62 -20.77 2.86
CA PRO A 13 -36.52 -19.33 2.71
C PRO A 13 -35.05 -18.97 2.50
N PHE A 14 -34.76 -18.45 1.31
CA PHE A 14 -33.42 -18.06 0.87
C PHE A 14 -32.84 -16.91 1.75
N TRP A 15 -33.71 -16.13 2.40
CA TRP A 15 -33.38 -14.97 3.22
C TRP A 15 -33.86 -15.15 4.66
N THR A 16 -33.12 -15.90 5.47
CA THR A 16 -33.29 -15.84 6.92
C THR A 16 -32.44 -14.69 7.49
N PRO A 17 -32.91 -13.94 8.50
CA PRO A 17 -32.17 -12.83 9.09
C PRO A 17 -30.76 -13.26 9.55
N SER A 18 -30.62 -14.49 10.05
CA SER A 18 -29.30 -15.06 10.39
C SER A 18 -28.35 -15.16 9.18
N LYS A 19 -28.84 -15.52 7.99
CA LYS A 19 -28.01 -15.57 6.78
C LYS A 19 -27.60 -14.18 6.31
N ILE A 20 -28.49 -13.20 6.47
CA ILE A 20 -28.21 -11.79 6.14
C ILE A 20 -27.12 -11.24 7.07
N ILE A 21 -27.26 -11.47 8.38
CA ILE A 21 -26.27 -11.03 9.37
C ILE A 21 -24.92 -11.73 9.13
N PHE A 22 -24.93 -13.03 8.87
CA PHE A 22 -23.69 -13.76 8.58
C PHE A 22 -23.01 -13.24 7.31
N SER A 23 -23.78 -13.01 6.24
CA SER A 23 -23.28 -12.45 4.98
C SER A 23 -22.73 -11.04 5.17
N SER A 24 -23.41 -10.18 5.95
CA SER A 24 -22.96 -8.81 6.19
C SER A 24 -21.65 -8.76 6.97
N VAL A 25 -21.47 -9.61 7.98
CA VAL A 25 -20.22 -9.71 8.75
C VAL A 25 -19.06 -10.19 7.87
N ILE A 26 -19.30 -11.15 6.97
CA ILE A 26 -18.27 -11.59 6.02
C ILE A 26 -17.90 -10.45 5.07
N LEU A 27 -18.89 -9.73 4.55
CA LEU A 27 -18.65 -8.62 3.63
C LEU A 27 -17.85 -7.50 4.30
N THR A 28 -18.20 -7.12 5.53
CA THR A 28 -17.44 -6.09 6.25
C THR A 28 -16.02 -6.54 6.54
N LEU A 29 -15.82 -7.80 6.93
CA LEU A 29 -14.47 -8.36 7.13
C LEU A 29 -13.63 -8.32 5.85
N LEU A 30 -14.21 -8.69 4.70
CA LEU A 30 -13.53 -8.63 3.41
C LEU A 30 -13.18 -7.20 3.02
N ILE A 31 -14.09 -6.24 3.25
CA ILE A 31 -13.84 -4.83 2.96
C ILE A 31 -12.70 -4.30 3.84
N VAL A 32 -12.70 -4.59 5.14
CA VAL A 32 -11.65 -4.14 6.06
C VAL A 32 -10.30 -4.77 5.71
N CYS A 33 -10.26 -6.07 5.46
CA CYS A 33 -9.03 -6.75 5.06
C CYS A 33 -8.51 -6.22 3.71
N GLY A 34 -9.41 -6.04 2.73
CA GLY A 34 -9.09 -5.47 1.42
C GLY A 34 -8.59 -4.04 1.52
N SER A 35 -9.20 -3.19 2.35
CA SER A 35 -8.75 -1.81 2.51
C SER A 35 -7.40 -1.72 3.21
N CYS A 36 -7.11 -2.57 4.21
CA CYS A 36 -5.80 -2.63 4.85
C CYS A 36 -4.69 -3.04 3.88
N THR A 37 -4.96 -4.03 3.03
CA THR A 37 -3.97 -4.50 2.04
C THR A 37 -3.72 -3.45 0.96
N ILE A 38 -4.77 -2.83 0.42
CA ILE A 38 -4.66 -1.72 -0.54
C ILE A 38 -3.89 -0.55 0.07
N TYR A 39 -4.22 -0.14 1.30
CA TYR A 39 -3.52 0.92 2.01
C TYR A 39 -2.02 0.61 2.12
N SER A 40 -1.66 -0.61 2.55
CA SER A 40 -0.26 -1.01 2.73
C SER A 40 0.51 -0.96 1.40
N VAL A 41 -0.09 -1.43 0.31
CA VAL A 41 0.52 -1.38 -1.03
C VAL A 41 0.70 0.05 -1.50
N VAL A 42 -0.34 0.88 -1.38
CA VAL A 42 -0.29 2.29 -1.76
C VAL A 42 0.75 3.05 -0.95
N SER A 43 0.81 2.83 0.37
CA SER A 43 1.82 3.42 1.24
C SER A 43 3.23 2.99 0.88
N PHE A 44 3.43 1.74 0.45
CA PHE A 44 4.73 1.25 -0.02
C PHE A 44 5.14 1.91 -1.34
N LEU A 45 4.21 2.00 -2.31
CA LEU A 45 4.48 2.61 -3.62
C LEU A 45 4.70 4.12 -3.56
N LEU A 46 4.09 4.79 -2.59
CA LEU A 46 4.24 6.24 -2.36
C LEU A 46 5.38 6.58 -1.39
N GLN A 47 6.23 5.62 -0.99
CA GLN A 47 7.37 5.93 -0.13
C GLN A 47 8.26 6.96 -0.84
N PRO A 48 8.50 8.13 -0.22
CA PRO A 48 9.43 9.09 -0.79
C PRO A 48 10.81 8.44 -0.87
N VAL A 49 11.50 8.63 -1.98
CA VAL A 49 12.90 8.21 -2.12
C VAL A 49 13.67 8.89 -1.00
N SER A 50 14.25 8.08 -0.11
CA SER A 50 15.12 8.61 0.93
C SER A 50 16.45 8.96 0.28
N ILE A 51 16.76 10.26 0.31
CA ILE A 51 18.04 10.81 -0.13
C ILE A 51 19.01 10.66 1.04
N PHE A 52 20.12 9.98 0.80
CA PHE A 52 21.19 9.83 1.79
C PHE A 52 22.39 10.63 1.29
N PRO A 53 22.54 11.89 1.74
CA PRO A 53 23.63 12.72 1.26
C PRO A 53 24.98 12.13 1.66
N THR A 54 25.93 12.19 0.74
CA THR A 54 27.28 11.68 0.93
C THR A 54 28.29 12.80 0.72
N SER A 55 29.28 12.88 1.61
CA SER A 55 30.39 13.81 1.46
C SER A 55 31.37 13.32 0.39
N ILE A 56 31.86 14.22 -0.47
CA ILE A 56 32.83 13.90 -1.52
C ILE A 56 34.26 14.10 -0.98
N PRO A 57 35.05 13.02 -0.83
CA PRO A 57 36.33 13.09 -0.12
C PRO A 57 37.46 13.73 -0.93
N TRP A 58 37.31 13.97 -2.25
CA TRP A 58 38.34 14.58 -3.10
C TRP A 58 38.10 16.07 -3.41
N ILE A 59 36.96 16.64 -2.99
CA ILE A 59 36.67 18.07 -3.17
C ILE A 59 36.79 18.76 -1.82
N HIS A 60 37.81 19.60 -1.68
CA HIS A 60 38.13 20.31 -0.42
C HIS A 60 37.92 21.83 -0.52
N ASN A 61 37.33 22.30 -1.62
CA ASN A 61 37.12 23.72 -1.86
C ASN A 61 35.65 24.00 -2.20
N GLU A 62 35.09 25.02 -1.56
CA GLU A 62 33.73 25.50 -1.82
C GLU A 62 33.52 25.90 -3.28
N SER A 63 34.49 26.57 -3.91
CA SER A 63 34.34 27.02 -5.30
C SER A 63 34.26 25.85 -6.27
N GLU A 64 35.07 24.81 -6.06
CA GLU A 64 35.06 23.57 -6.82
C GLU A 64 33.75 22.80 -6.60
N CYS A 65 33.30 22.67 -5.34
CA CYS A 65 32.05 22.01 -5.01
C CYS A 65 30.86 22.67 -5.73
N LYS A 66 30.76 24.00 -5.66
CA LYS A 66 29.71 24.79 -6.29
C LYS A 66 29.79 24.74 -7.81
N HIS A 67 30.98 24.67 -8.40
CA HIS A 67 31.15 24.47 -9.85
C HIS A 67 30.55 23.15 -10.33
N THR A 68 30.52 22.13 -9.48
CA THR A 68 29.89 20.84 -9.79
C THR A 68 28.39 20.78 -9.49
N ASN A 69 27.76 21.92 -9.21
CA ASN A 69 26.34 22.02 -8.84
C ASN A 69 25.96 21.23 -7.56
N ARG A 70 26.91 21.10 -6.64
CA ARG A 70 26.74 20.43 -5.34
C ARG A 70 26.69 21.42 -4.19
N THR A 71 26.32 20.93 -3.01
CA THR A 71 26.14 21.77 -1.83
C THR A 71 27.38 21.74 -0.95
N TRP A 72 27.98 22.90 -0.69
CA TRP A 72 29.02 23.04 0.32
C TRP A 72 28.40 23.26 1.69
N LYS A 73 28.73 22.41 2.68
CA LYS A 73 28.21 22.50 4.05
C LYS A 73 29.15 21.80 5.01
N ASP A 74 29.36 22.38 6.20
CA ASP A 74 30.18 21.80 7.29
C ASP A 74 31.61 21.45 6.81
N ASP A 75 32.25 22.38 6.07
CA ASP A 75 33.58 22.22 5.46
C ASP A 75 33.75 21.01 4.54
N ALA A 76 32.64 20.49 4.01
CA ALA A 76 32.60 19.37 3.08
C ALA A 76 31.69 19.66 1.89
N CYS A 77 32.00 19.01 0.76
CA CYS A 77 31.11 18.99 -0.40
C CYS A 77 30.13 17.81 -0.29
N TRP A 78 28.83 18.08 -0.35
CA TRP A 78 27.77 17.09 -0.21
C TRP A 78 27.04 16.84 -1.53
N ASP A 79 26.90 15.57 -1.87
CA ASP A 79 26.11 15.07 -3.00
C ASP A 79 24.76 14.58 -2.48
N TYR A 80 23.68 15.16 -3.01
CA TYR A 80 22.28 14.85 -2.69
C TYR A 80 21.55 14.13 -3.83
N GLU A 81 22.24 13.79 -4.91
CA GLU A 81 21.62 13.19 -6.09
C GLU A 81 21.40 11.69 -5.92
N HIS A 82 21.95 11.09 -4.86
CA HIS A 82 21.96 9.64 -4.65
C HIS A 82 20.95 9.26 -3.55
N GLY A 83 19.86 8.59 -3.95
CA GLY A 83 18.95 7.88 -3.05
C GLY A 83 19.33 6.41 -2.91
N ILE A 84 18.73 5.68 -1.95
CA ILE A 84 18.93 4.22 -1.80
C ILE A 84 18.31 3.36 -2.91
N THR A 85 17.53 3.96 -3.81
CA THR A 85 17.00 3.27 -4.99
C THR A 85 17.98 3.44 -6.13
N PHE A 86 18.77 2.38 -6.36
CA PHE A 86 19.65 2.21 -7.51
C PHE A 86 18.90 2.30 -8.84
#